data_AF-A0A6A6SAJ0-F1
#
_entry.id   AF-A0A6A6SAJ0-F1
#
_cell.length_a   1.000
_cell.length_b   1.000
_cell.length_c   1.000
_cell.angle_alpha   90.00
_cell.angle_beta   90.00
_cell.angle_gamma   90.00
#
_symmetry.space_group_name_H-M   'P 1'
#
loop_
_entity.id
_entity.type
_entity.pdbx_description
1 polymer ?
#
loop_
_entity_poly.entity_id
_entity_poly.type
_entity_poly.pdbx_seq_one_letter_code
_entity_poly.pdbx_strand_id
1 'polypeptide(L)'
;MQIGTSDNSGVSELSDEVVLELLKRYRYGIAPWLDIIDMKHFFGSEVLHLSTISAPIRYAVLALANQSLNGINLNLTIPAHHHRLDSIEEMAHNSLLDVLEMIKIAVGDLSTFWLQNGTTDRMQRVMDTLLQKVNNSSVTSSVFWLMTRLQLSVALMSPHTVKIPLPASLDPSLCCTISDSTDRVLRYAQEGVGLCVNATIFSRGDEDRWQQQRYGMNRVELWRKLASGFDEWYRHRPQEFHPVIELYPTDGRHSEDEFPTIVFSSGAATFANQLCHTGMLLLLQNKPRFITLPYSDSSTMSLLWQTHRVCGIAVNNDRWDCWDPVLVASLLAAAGMTTHPSQHRVILCTLERVQQLTRWNISRQINSLKQEWQHAADW
;
A
#
# COMPACT_ATOMS: atom_id res chain seq x y z
N MET A 1 23.52 -15.51 -56.59
CA MET A 1 22.70 -16.26 -55.62
C MET A 1 23.36 -16.11 -54.27
N GLN A 2 23.05 -15.03 -53.54
CA GLN A 2 23.45 -14.84 -52.16
C GLN A 2 22.15 -14.68 -51.38
N ILE A 3 21.92 -15.64 -50.50
CA ILE A 3 20.71 -15.82 -49.71
C ILE A 3 20.76 -14.77 -48.61
N GLY A 4 19.83 -13.82 -48.65
CA GLY A 4 19.59 -12.88 -47.56
C GLY A 4 19.05 -13.66 -46.37
N THR A 5 19.79 -13.64 -45.27
CA THR A 5 19.32 -14.10 -43.97
C THR A 5 18.42 -13.00 -43.40
N SER A 6 17.12 -13.18 -43.56
CA SER A 6 16.08 -12.47 -42.83
C SER A 6 16.17 -12.87 -41.36
N ASP A 7 16.73 -12.00 -40.53
CA ASP A 7 16.74 -12.17 -39.08
C ASP A 7 15.35 -11.77 -38.54
N ASN A 8 14.42 -12.72 -38.60
CA ASN A 8 13.04 -12.59 -38.16
C ASN A 8 12.97 -12.75 -36.64
N SER A 9 13.46 -11.76 -35.89
CA SER A 9 13.20 -11.63 -34.46
C SER A 9 11.87 -10.88 -34.27
N GLY A 10 10.80 -11.64 -34.13
CA GLY A 10 9.43 -11.12 -34.02
C GLY A 10 9.21 -10.30 -32.75
N VAL A 11 9.40 -8.99 -32.85
CA VAL A 11 8.71 -7.98 -32.05
C VAL A 11 8.03 -7.06 -33.04
N SER A 12 6.70 -7.14 -33.17
CA SER A 12 5.95 -6.15 -33.94
C SER A 12 6.25 -4.79 -33.32
N GLU A 13 6.92 -3.90 -34.06
CA GLU A 13 7.04 -2.50 -33.65
C GLU A 13 5.63 -1.97 -33.39
N LEU A 14 5.36 -1.57 -32.14
CA LEU A 14 4.08 -0.97 -31.79
C LEU A 14 3.93 0.34 -32.57
N SER A 15 2.77 0.58 -33.17
CA SER A 15 2.47 1.87 -33.81
C SER A 15 2.60 3.02 -32.78
N ASP A 16 3.04 4.19 -33.23
CA ASP A 16 3.17 5.39 -32.38
C ASP A 16 1.86 5.76 -31.66
N GLU A 17 0.71 5.53 -32.28
CA GLU A 17 -0.61 5.77 -31.69
C GLU A 17 -0.86 4.89 -30.45
N VAL A 18 -0.59 3.59 -30.56
CA VAL A 18 -0.70 2.64 -29.43
C VAL A 18 0.26 2.99 -28.31
N VAL A 19 1.51 3.34 -28.66
CA VAL A 19 2.51 3.76 -27.66
C VAL A 19 2.04 5.01 -26.91
N LEU A 20 1.51 6.00 -27.62
CA LEU A 20 0.99 7.23 -27.03
C LEU A 20 -0.18 6.94 -26.08
N GLU A 21 -1.11 6.08 -26.46
CA GLU A 21 -2.26 5.72 -25.63
C GLU A 21 -1.83 4.99 -24.35
N LEU A 22 -0.87 4.06 -24.44
CA LEU A 22 -0.32 3.38 -23.29
C LEU A 22 0.44 4.33 -22.35
N LEU A 23 1.22 5.27 -22.88
CA LEU A 23 1.90 6.29 -22.06
C LEU A 23 0.90 7.22 -21.35
N LYS A 24 -0.18 7.61 -22.04
CA LYS A 24 -1.28 8.37 -21.41
C LYS A 24 -1.95 7.55 -20.31
N ARG A 25 -2.23 6.27 -20.57
CA ARG A 25 -2.81 5.37 -19.58
C ARG A 25 -1.91 5.23 -18.34
N TYR A 26 -0.60 5.08 -18.53
CA TYR A 26 0.34 5.06 -17.42
C TYR A 26 0.30 6.38 -16.61
N ARG A 27 0.49 7.52 -17.29
CA ARG A 27 0.56 8.84 -16.64
C ARG A 27 -0.71 9.20 -15.89
N TYR A 28 -1.88 8.95 -16.48
CA TYR A 28 -3.16 9.44 -15.97
C TYR A 28 -4.03 8.37 -15.35
N GLY A 29 -3.67 7.09 -15.41
CA GLY A 29 -4.46 5.98 -14.87
C GLY A 29 -3.71 5.08 -13.90
N ILE A 30 -2.39 5.22 -13.77
CA ILE A 30 -1.56 4.36 -12.91
C ILE A 30 -0.65 5.18 -12.01
N ALA A 31 0.21 6.02 -12.56
CA ALA A 31 1.18 6.77 -11.78
C ALA A 31 0.60 7.56 -10.58
N PRO A 32 -0.60 8.19 -10.67
CA PRO A 32 -1.13 8.97 -9.56
C PRO A 32 -1.30 8.19 -8.26
N TRP A 33 -1.71 6.93 -8.31
CA TRP A 33 -1.82 6.11 -7.10
C TRP A 33 -0.48 5.52 -6.64
N LEU A 34 0.47 5.34 -7.56
CA LEU A 34 1.86 5.00 -7.20
C LEU A 34 2.50 6.12 -6.38
N ASP A 35 2.20 7.36 -6.75
CA ASP A 35 2.68 8.61 -6.14
C ASP A 35 1.76 9.13 -5.02
N ILE A 36 0.84 8.32 -4.48
CA ILE A 36 -0.19 8.77 -3.51
C ILE A 36 0.40 9.51 -2.30
N ILE A 37 1.63 9.19 -1.90
CA ILE A 37 2.36 9.84 -0.80
C ILE A 37 3.51 10.76 -1.27
N ASP A 38 3.80 10.81 -2.58
CA ASP A 38 4.90 11.57 -3.16
C ASP A 38 4.39 12.72 -4.04
N MET A 39 4.42 13.93 -3.50
CA MET A 39 3.99 15.13 -4.26
C MET A 39 5.00 15.55 -5.34
N LYS A 40 6.20 14.95 -5.39
CA LYS A 40 7.16 15.17 -6.49
C LYS A 40 6.85 14.28 -7.70
N HIS A 41 5.88 13.36 -7.57
CA HIS A 41 5.43 12.47 -8.62
C HIS A 41 6.55 11.65 -9.25
N PHE A 42 7.35 10.94 -8.45
CA PHE A 42 8.45 10.13 -8.95
C PHE A 42 8.03 9.16 -10.07
N PHE A 43 6.97 8.36 -9.87
CA PHE A 43 6.50 7.42 -10.89
C PHE A 43 5.85 8.14 -12.06
N GLY A 44 5.15 9.24 -11.81
CA GLY A 44 4.49 10.01 -12.84
C GLY A 44 5.41 10.89 -13.68
N SER A 45 6.59 11.24 -13.21
CA SER A 45 7.50 12.20 -13.84
C SER A 45 8.85 11.58 -14.14
N GLU A 46 9.58 11.18 -13.10
CA GLU A 46 10.95 10.67 -13.24
C GLU A 46 10.97 9.34 -14.01
N VAL A 47 10.07 8.40 -13.69
CA VAL A 47 10.02 7.11 -14.40
C VAL A 47 9.62 7.30 -15.88
N LEU A 48 8.76 8.27 -16.20
CA LEU A 48 8.46 8.62 -17.59
C LEU A 48 9.67 9.23 -18.29
N HIS A 49 10.44 10.09 -17.63
CA HIS A 49 11.69 10.60 -18.18
C HIS A 49 12.68 9.46 -18.45
N LEU A 50 12.90 8.57 -17.47
CA LEU A 50 13.73 7.37 -17.62
C LEU A 50 13.28 6.47 -18.77
N SER A 51 11.96 6.39 -19.03
CA SER A 51 11.42 5.63 -20.17
C SER A 51 11.79 6.20 -21.55
N THR A 52 12.23 7.46 -21.63
CA THR A 52 12.69 8.07 -22.88
C THR A 52 14.13 7.69 -23.23
N ILE A 53 14.93 7.36 -22.20
CA ILE A 53 16.36 7.05 -22.34
C ILE A 53 16.69 5.57 -22.12
N SER A 54 15.79 4.80 -21.48
CA SER A 54 15.98 3.38 -21.18
C SER A 54 14.88 2.52 -21.80
N ALA A 55 15.26 1.73 -22.81
CA ALA A 55 14.33 0.82 -23.50
C ALA A 55 13.68 -0.19 -22.54
N PRO A 56 14.39 -0.87 -21.62
CA PRO A 56 13.74 -1.78 -20.66
C PRO A 56 12.67 -1.09 -19.80
N ILE A 57 12.94 0.13 -19.31
CA ILE A 57 11.98 0.90 -18.50
C ILE A 57 10.77 1.28 -19.36
N ARG A 58 10.99 1.71 -20.61
CA ARG A 58 9.92 1.98 -21.57
C ARG A 58 9.02 0.77 -21.77
N TYR A 59 9.60 -0.41 -22.02
CA TYR A 59 8.82 -1.64 -22.19
C TYR A 59 8.04 -2.00 -20.92
N ALA A 60 8.65 -1.87 -19.73
CA ALA A 60 7.97 -2.14 -18.46
C ALA A 60 6.78 -1.19 -18.23
N VAL A 61 6.94 0.11 -18.50
CA VAL A 61 5.88 1.12 -18.42
C VAL A 61 4.72 0.78 -19.37
N LEU A 62 5.03 0.45 -20.63
CA LEU A 62 4.02 0.09 -21.64
C LEU A 62 3.32 -1.22 -21.30
N ALA A 63 4.05 -2.23 -20.83
CA ALA A 63 3.49 -3.52 -20.41
C ALA A 63 2.55 -3.37 -19.22
N LEU A 64 2.92 -2.56 -18.23
CA LEU A 64 2.06 -2.23 -17.09
C LEU A 64 0.80 -1.48 -17.52
N ALA A 65 0.93 -0.46 -18.38
CA ALA A 65 -0.21 0.25 -18.93
C ALA A 65 -1.16 -0.69 -19.68
N ASN A 66 -0.60 -1.57 -20.50
CA ASN A 66 -1.33 -2.56 -21.27
C ASN A 66 -2.13 -3.52 -20.37
N GLN A 67 -1.48 -4.06 -19.33
CA GLN A 67 -2.12 -4.93 -18.35
C GLN A 67 -3.32 -4.24 -17.68
N SER A 68 -3.22 -2.96 -17.35
CA SER A 68 -4.30 -2.20 -16.71
C SER A 68 -5.55 -2.00 -17.56
N LEU A 69 -5.46 -2.25 -18.87
CA LEU A 69 -6.57 -2.11 -19.81
C LEU A 69 -7.35 -3.42 -20.01
N ASN A 70 -6.84 -4.57 -19.55
CA ASN A 70 -7.46 -5.90 -19.67
C ASN A 70 -7.99 -6.26 -21.08
N GLY A 71 -7.52 -5.59 -22.14
CA GLY A 71 -8.17 -5.63 -23.46
C GLY A 71 -7.26 -5.72 -24.66
N ILE A 72 -5.95 -5.45 -24.53
CA ILE A 72 -5.03 -5.52 -25.67
C ILE A 72 -4.02 -6.63 -25.41
N ASN A 73 -4.09 -7.72 -26.19
CA ASN A 73 -3.12 -8.81 -26.16
C ASN A 73 -1.82 -8.37 -26.85
N LEU A 74 -1.05 -7.51 -26.18
CA LEU A 74 0.32 -7.20 -26.56
C LEU A 74 1.25 -8.08 -25.73
N ASN A 75 2.00 -8.98 -26.38
CA ASN A 75 3.08 -9.74 -25.75
C ASN A 75 4.30 -8.80 -25.58
N LEU A 76 4.21 -7.90 -24.60
CA LEU A 76 5.32 -7.03 -24.21
C LEU A 76 6.16 -7.75 -23.16
N THR A 77 7.10 -8.56 -23.61
CA THR A 77 8.15 -9.13 -22.77
C THR A 77 9.26 -8.11 -22.58
N ILE A 78 9.65 -7.87 -21.33
CA ILE A 78 10.81 -7.04 -21.00
C ILE A 78 12.05 -7.73 -21.61
N PRO A 79 12.83 -7.06 -22.47
CA PRO A 79 14.04 -7.64 -23.04
C PRO A 79 14.97 -8.15 -21.92
N ALA A 80 15.49 -9.37 -22.06
CA ALA A 80 16.46 -9.91 -21.10
C ALA A 80 17.69 -8.99 -21.05
N HIS A 81 17.94 -8.35 -19.91
CA HIS A 81 19.14 -7.55 -19.70
C HIS A 81 20.25 -8.43 -19.11
N HIS A 82 21.40 -8.47 -19.78
CA HIS A 82 22.57 -9.21 -19.29
C HIS A 82 23.26 -8.43 -18.17
N HIS A 83 23.35 -9.07 -17.00
CA HIS A 83 23.81 -8.50 -15.75
C HIS A 83 25.32 -8.22 -15.71
N ARG A 84 25.71 -7.01 -15.27
CA ARG A 84 26.89 -6.77 -14.42
C ARG A 84 26.50 -5.75 -13.35
N LEU A 85 26.53 -6.13 -12.08
CA LEU A 85 26.20 -5.23 -10.95
C LEU A 85 27.40 -4.32 -10.65
N ASP A 86 27.74 -3.40 -11.55
CA ASP A 86 28.95 -2.57 -11.39
C ASP A 86 28.66 -1.16 -10.83
N SER A 87 27.38 -0.72 -10.77
CA SER A 87 27.01 0.62 -10.22
C SER A 87 25.73 0.66 -9.37
N ILE A 88 25.61 1.67 -8.48
CA ILE A 88 24.41 1.93 -7.64
C ILE A 88 23.20 2.31 -8.52
N GLU A 89 23.43 3.06 -9.59
CA GLU A 89 22.39 3.52 -10.51
C GLU A 89 21.75 2.34 -11.26
N GLU A 90 22.57 1.42 -11.77
CA GLU A 90 22.08 0.21 -12.44
C GLU A 90 21.27 -0.70 -11.51
N MET A 91 21.72 -0.87 -10.26
CA MET A 91 20.95 -1.58 -9.23
C MET A 91 19.59 -0.90 -8.96
N ALA A 92 19.55 0.44 -8.91
CA ALA A 92 18.32 1.19 -8.71
C ALA A 92 17.36 1.01 -9.91
N HIS A 93 17.86 1.07 -11.15
CA HIS A 93 17.07 0.80 -12.35
C HIS A 93 16.55 -0.64 -12.42
N ASN A 94 17.35 -1.62 -12.04
CA ASN A 94 16.91 -3.02 -11.96
C ASN A 94 15.81 -3.20 -10.93
N SER A 95 15.95 -2.56 -9.75
CA SER A 95 14.91 -2.59 -8.71
C SER A 95 13.62 -1.88 -9.17
N LEU A 96 13.75 -0.82 -9.97
CA LEU A 96 12.61 -0.15 -10.60
C LEU A 96 11.89 -1.07 -11.59
N LEU A 97 12.61 -1.82 -12.42
CA LEU A 97 12.00 -2.82 -13.30
C LEU A 97 11.27 -3.91 -12.51
N ASP A 98 11.87 -4.39 -11.42
CA ASP A 98 11.23 -5.37 -10.54
C ASP A 98 9.93 -4.85 -9.91
N VAL A 99 9.91 -3.61 -9.42
CA VAL A 99 8.66 -3.05 -8.84
C VAL A 99 7.61 -2.80 -9.92
N LEU A 100 7.99 -2.35 -11.13
CA LEU A 100 7.04 -2.20 -12.25
C LEU A 100 6.41 -3.55 -12.63
N GLU A 101 7.19 -4.62 -12.61
CA GLU A 101 6.67 -5.97 -12.83
C GLU A 101 5.71 -6.42 -11.71
N MET A 102 6.02 -6.11 -10.45
CA MET A 102 5.12 -6.40 -9.33
C MET A 102 3.79 -5.66 -9.43
N ILE A 103 3.84 -4.38 -9.79
CA ILE A 103 2.64 -3.57 -10.01
C ILE A 103 1.83 -4.14 -11.17
N LYS A 104 2.48 -4.60 -12.25
CA LYS A 104 1.80 -5.22 -13.39
C LYS A 104 1.00 -6.44 -12.93
N ILE A 105 1.60 -7.32 -12.13
CA ILE A 105 0.91 -8.49 -11.57
C ILE A 105 -0.27 -8.05 -10.68
N ALA A 106 -0.05 -7.09 -9.77
CA ALA A 106 -1.09 -6.60 -8.86
C ALA A 106 -2.28 -5.94 -9.57
N VAL A 107 -2.01 -5.11 -10.60
CA VAL A 107 -3.04 -4.46 -11.42
C VAL A 107 -3.80 -5.46 -12.28
N GLY A 108 -3.14 -6.53 -12.73
CA GLY A 108 -3.77 -7.58 -13.52
C GLY A 108 -4.81 -8.37 -12.73
N ASP A 109 -4.45 -8.83 -11.52
CA ASP A 109 -5.37 -9.53 -10.63
C ASP A 109 -4.91 -9.39 -9.17
N LEU A 110 -5.50 -8.45 -8.44
CA LEU A 110 -5.10 -8.15 -7.08
C LEU A 110 -5.43 -9.30 -6.11
N SER A 111 -6.57 -10.00 -6.32
CA SER A 111 -6.94 -11.20 -5.60
C SER A 111 -5.85 -12.28 -5.67
N THR A 112 -5.28 -12.51 -6.85
CA THR A 112 -4.24 -13.51 -7.10
C THR A 112 -2.89 -13.04 -6.59
N PHE A 113 -2.55 -11.76 -6.78
CA PHE A 113 -1.33 -11.16 -6.25
C PHE A 113 -1.16 -11.38 -4.74
N TRP A 114 -2.25 -11.20 -3.96
CA TRP A 114 -2.23 -11.43 -2.52
C TRP A 114 -2.06 -12.89 -2.09
N LEU A 115 -2.42 -13.85 -2.96
CA LEU A 115 -2.46 -15.28 -2.64
C LEU A 115 -1.34 -16.08 -3.31
N GLN A 116 -0.60 -15.46 -4.22
CA GLN A 116 0.41 -16.15 -5.01
C GLN A 116 1.65 -16.47 -4.14
N ASN A 117 2.01 -17.75 -4.11
CA ASN A 117 3.22 -18.22 -3.47
C ASN A 117 4.46 -17.62 -4.14
N GLY A 118 5.42 -17.15 -3.34
CA GLY A 118 6.70 -16.61 -3.81
C GLY A 118 6.69 -15.11 -4.14
N THR A 119 5.54 -14.44 -4.16
CA THR A 119 5.46 -12.97 -4.33
C THR A 119 6.21 -12.26 -3.21
N THR A 120 6.01 -12.69 -1.96
CA THR A 120 6.72 -12.18 -0.78
C THR A 120 8.24 -12.35 -0.89
N ASP A 121 8.71 -13.51 -1.35
CA ASP A 121 10.15 -13.80 -1.44
C ASP A 121 10.84 -12.93 -2.49
N ARG A 122 10.16 -12.68 -3.62
CA ARG A 122 10.70 -11.82 -4.68
C ARG A 122 10.73 -10.36 -4.22
N MET A 123 9.67 -9.85 -3.58
CA MET A 123 9.67 -8.49 -3.02
C MET A 123 10.73 -8.33 -1.93
N GLN A 124 10.89 -9.34 -1.05
CA GLN A 124 11.89 -9.35 0.01
C GLN A 124 13.32 -9.22 -0.53
N ARG A 125 13.68 -9.97 -1.58
CA ARG A 125 15.03 -9.86 -2.19
C ARG A 125 15.34 -8.44 -2.70
N VAL A 126 14.35 -7.79 -3.32
CA VAL A 126 14.51 -6.41 -3.81
C VAL A 126 14.65 -5.44 -2.65
N MET A 127 13.79 -5.56 -1.63
CA MET A 127 13.86 -4.69 -0.46
C MET A 127 15.15 -4.86 0.33
N ASP A 128 15.67 -6.07 0.51
CA ASP A 128 16.95 -6.31 1.21
C ASP A 128 18.12 -5.63 0.48
N THR A 129 18.09 -5.65 -0.86
CA THR A 129 19.07 -4.96 -1.71
C THR A 129 18.98 -3.43 -1.56
N LEU A 130 17.76 -2.90 -1.44
CA LEU A 130 17.50 -1.47 -1.33
C LEU A 130 17.67 -0.92 0.08
N LEU A 131 17.47 -1.72 1.12
CA LEU A 131 17.36 -1.25 2.52
C LEU A 131 18.54 -0.40 2.96
N GLN A 132 19.76 -0.81 2.63
CA GLN A 132 20.99 -0.09 2.99
C GLN A 132 21.20 1.19 2.16
N LYS A 133 20.53 1.31 1.02
CA LYS A 133 20.70 2.38 0.03
C LYS A 133 19.43 3.22 -0.15
N VAL A 134 18.44 3.05 0.73
CA VAL A 134 17.12 3.70 0.61
C VAL A 134 17.24 5.23 0.59
N ASN A 135 18.24 5.79 1.26
CA ASN A 135 18.49 7.23 1.33
C ASN A 135 19.49 7.73 0.27
N ASN A 136 20.00 6.88 -0.61
CA ASN A 136 21.05 7.24 -1.57
C ASN A 136 20.51 7.99 -2.79
N SER A 137 19.28 7.70 -3.21
CA SER A 137 18.63 8.39 -4.32
C SER A 137 17.11 8.40 -4.19
N SER A 138 16.44 9.27 -4.95
CA SER A 138 14.99 9.27 -5.08
C SER A 138 14.46 7.96 -5.63
N VAL A 139 15.18 7.32 -6.56
CA VAL A 139 14.82 6.02 -7.15
C VAL A 139 14.79 4.93 -6.07
N THR A 140 15.87 4.77 -5.31
CA THR A 140 15.93 3.70 -4.30
C THR A 140 14.89 3.90 -3.20
N SER A 141 14.67 5.15 -2.77
CA SER A 141 13.63 5.48 -1.78
C SER A 141 12.23 5.16 -2.29
N SER A 142 11.88 5.66 -3.48
CA SER A 142 10.53 5.53 -4.04
C SER A 142 10.18 4.08 -4.34
N VAL A 143 11.11 3.33 -4.91
CA VAL A 143 10.95 1.89 -5.16
C VAL A 143 10.79 1.11 -3.86
N PHE A 144 11.64 1.39 -2.85
CA PHE A 144 11.57 0.70 -1.56
C PHE A 144 10.22 0.92 -0.86
N TRP A 145 9.74 2.16 -0.79
CA TRP A 145 8.50 2.48 -0.11
C TRP A 145 7.25 2.00 -0.86
N LEU A 146 7.28 1.97 -2.20
CA LEU A 146 6.23 1.30 -2.96
C LEU A 146 6.23 -0.21 -2.72
N MET A 147 7.40 -0.85 -2.73
CA MET A 147 7.51 -2.29 -2.43
C MET A 147 7.03 -2.62 -1.01
N THR A 148 7.35 -1.76 -0.04
CA THR A 148 6.90 -1.87 1.36
C THR A 148 5.37 -1.84 1.44
N ARG A 149 4.70 -0.93 0.71
CA ARG A 149 3.23 -0.85 0.66
C ARG A 149 2.60 -2.10 0.03
N LEU A 150 3.14 -2.54 -1.10
CA LEU A 150 2.68 -3.76 -1.77
C LEU A 150 2.81 -4.98 -0.86
N GLN A 151 3.95 -5.15 -0.21
CA GLN A 151 4.17 -6.27 0.70
C GLN A 151 3.33 -6.18 1.98
N LEU A 152 3.07 -4.97 2.48
CA LEU A 152 2.13 -4.75 3.58
C LEU A 152 0.72 -5.17 3.19
N SER A 153 0.27 -4.90 1.96
CA SER A 153 -1.04 -5.36 1.48
C SER A 153 -1.14 -6.89 1.46
N VAL A 154 -0.07 -7.59 1.05
CA VAL A 154 0.01 -9.06 1.11
C VAL A 154 0.01 -9.54 2.56
N ALA A 155 0.75 -8.88 3.45
CA ALA A 155 0.84 -9.24 4.87
C ALA A 155 -0.50 -9.12 5.61
N LEU A 156 -1.31 -8.12 5.28
CA LEU A 156 -2.66 -7.97 5.83
C LEU A 156 -3.59 -9.10 5.39
N MET A 157 -3.47 -9.56 4.14
CA MET A 157 -4.29 -10.63 3.56
C MET A 157 -3.79 -12.04 3.87
N SER A 158 -2.53 -12.18 4.26
CA SER A 158 -1.91 -13.45 4.60
C SER A 158 -2.26 -13.87 6.04
N PRO A 159 -2.57 -15.17 6.29
CA PRO A 159 -2.66 -15.71 7.64
C PRO A 159 -1.28 -15.86 8.31
N HIS A 160 -0.20 -15.87 7.54
CA HIS A 160 1.17 -16.06 8.01
C HIS A 160 1.90 -14.74 8.19
N THR A 161 2.88 -14.72 9.10
CA THR A 161 3.79 -13.58 9.27
C THR A 161 4.60 -13.36 7.99
N VAL A 162 4.49 -12.15 7.43
CA VAL A 162 5.32 -11.69 6.31
C VAL A 162 6.36 -10.72 6.85
N LYS A 163 7.64 -11.00 6.59
CA LYS A 163 8.73 -10.08 6.94
C LYS A 163 8.67 -8.85 6.06
N ILE A 164 8.84 -7.67 6.64
CA ILE A 164 8.94 -6.41 5.90
C ILE A 164 10.05 -5.60 6.56
N PRO A 165 11.23 -5.48 5.93
CA PRO A 165 12.34 -4.74 6.50
C PRO A 165 11.98 -3.26 6.54
N LEU A 166 12.36 -2.58 7.63
CA LEU A 166 12.21 -1.14 7.79
C LEU A 166 13.58 -0.49 8.00
N PRO A 167 13.83 0.71 7.43
CA PRO A 167 15.05 1.47 7.71
C PRO A 167 15.26 1.70 9.21
N ALA A 168 16.50 1.78 9.66
CA ALA A 168 16.83 1.87 11.09
C ALA A 168 16.29 3.16 11.75
N SER A 169 16.28 4.28 11.02
CA SER A 169 15.70 5.53 11.46
C SER A 169 14.43 5.84 10.67
N LEU A 170 13.30 5.79 11.36
CA LEU A 170 12.05 6.46 10.99
C LEU A 170 11.77 7.54 12.03
N ASP A 171 12.81 8.24 12.49
CA ASP A 171 12.74 9.15 13.65
C ASP A 171 11.77 10.32 13.37
N PRO A 172 10.64 10.41 14.10
CA PRO A 172 9.63 11.46 13.93
C PRO A 172 10.18 12.88 14.15
N SER A 173 11.25 13.01 14.96
CA SER A 173 11.84 14.32 15.28
C SER A 173 12.49 14.99 14.06
N LEU A 174 12.81 14.23 13.02
CA LEU A 174 13.39 14.77 11.78
C LEU A 174 12.35 15.51 10.94
N CYS A 175 11.05 15.19 11.03
CA CYS A 175 9.99 15.89 10.30
C CYS A 175 9.91 17.39 10.68
N CYS A 176 10.21 17.72 11.94
CA CYS A 176 10.23 19.11 12.43
C CYS A 176 11.39 19.94 11.86
N THR A 177 12.42 19.29 11.31
CA THR A 177 13.62 19.96 10.75
C THR A 177 13.58 20.16 9.24
N ILE A 178 12.59 19.58 8.55
CA ILE A 178 12.46 19.66 7.10
C ILE A 178 11.72 20.94 6.72
N SER A 179 12.41 21.83 5.98
CA SER A 179 11.84 23.09 5.51
C SER A 179 10.87 22.92 4.34
N ASP A 180 11.07 21.90 3.49
CA ASP A 180 10.18 21.60 2.35
C ASP A 180 8.92 20.88 2.81
N SER A 181 7.76 21.52 2.63
CA SER A 181 6.44 20.95 2.93
C SER A 181 6.20 19.61 2.22
N THR A 182 6.76 19.42 1.02
CA THR A 182 6.59 18.19 0.23
C THR A 182 7.28 17.01 0.89
N ASP A 183 8.56 17.20 1.25
CA ASP A 183 9.35 16.16 1.90
C ASP A 183 8.80 15.84 3.30
N ARG A 184 8.25 16.83 4.01
CA ARG A 184 7.55 16.62 5.28
C ARG A 184 6.33 15.71 5.12
N VAL A 185 5.47 15.95 4.12
CA VAL A 185 4.29 15.11 3.86
C VAL A 185 4.70 13.67 3.54
N LEU A 186 5.69 13.50 2.66
CA LEU A 186 6.20 12.18 2.29
C LEU A 186 6.71 11.41 3.51
N ARG A 187 7.56 12.04 4.34
CA ARG A 187 8.11 11.40 5.55
C ARG A 187 7.03 11.05 6.56
N TYR A 188 6.08 11.94 6.79
CA TYR A 188 5.00 11.70 7.75
C TYR A 188 4.11 10.51 7.33
N ALA A 189 3.85 10.37 6.02
CA ALA A 189 3.15 9.21 5.48
C ALA A 189 3.97 7.92 5.60
N GLN A 190 5.28 7.97 5.33
CA GLN A 190 6.20 6.83 5.50
C GLN A 190 6.29 6.35 6.95
N GLU A 191 6.25 7.26 7.93
CA GLU A 191 6.15 6.91 9.35
C GLU A 191 4.86 6.13 9.66
N GLY A 192 3.73 6.58 9.12
CA GLY A 192 2.45 5.86 9.24
C GLY A 192 2.50 4.44 8.65
N VAL A 193 3.16 4.28 7.49
CA VAL A 193 3.42 2.96 6.89
C VAL A 193 4.27 2.11 7.82
N GLY A 194 5.38 2.64 8.34
CA GLY A 194 6.29 1.92 9.23
C GLY A 194 5.62 1.47 10.53
N LEU A 195 4.76 2.30 11.13
CA LEU A 195 3.94 1.92 12.28
C LEU A 195 2.98 0.78 11.93
N CYS A 196 2.27 0.88 10.80
CA CYS A 196 1.33 -0.17 10.36
C CYS A 196 2.04 -1.49 10.02
N VAL A 197 3.24 -1.45 9.42
CA VAL A 197 4.10 -2.64 9.22
C VAL A 197 4.40 -3.31 10.56
N ASN A 198 4.85 -2.54 11.56
CA ASN A 198 5.16 -3.10 12.87
C ASN A 198 3.93 -3.68 13.57
N ALA A 199 2.77 -3.02 13.49
CA ALA A 199 1.53 -3.56 14.03
C ALA A 199 1.11 -4.88 13.35
N THR A 200 1.26 -4.95 12.03
CA THR A 200 0.93 -6.15 11.25
C THR A 200 1.80 -7.32 11.67
N ILE A 201 3.12 -7.14 11.75
CA ILE A 201 4.05 -8.20 12.17
C ILE A 201 3.78 -8.62 13.63
N PHE A 202 3.50 -7.65 14.51
CA PHE A 202 3.14 -7.93 15.90
C PHE A 202 1.87 -8.80 16.01
N SER A 203 0.84 -8.47 15.23
CA SER A 203 -0.45 -9.15 15.21
C SER A 203 -0.36 -10.62 14.77
N ARG A 204 0.66 -10.97 13.98
CA ARG A 204 0.88 -12.33 13.47
C ARG A 204 1.83 -13.17 14.32
N GLY A 205 2.29 -12.63 15.46
CA GLY A 205 3.05 -13.38 16.46
C GLY A 205 4.56 -13.11 16.49
N ASP A 206 5.12 -12.47 15.46
CA ASP A 206 6.58 -12.30 15.29
C ASP A 206 7.32 -13.65 15.48
N GLU A 207 6.93 -14.66 14.69
CA GLU A 207 7.42 -16.05 14.80
C GLU A 207 8.95 -16.14 14.89
N ASP A 208 9.65 -15.33 14.10
CA ASP A 208 11.13 -15.29 14.05
C ASP A 208 11.77 -14.38 15.10
N ARG A 209 10.98 -13.81 16.01
CA ARG A 209 11.40 -12.84 17.04
C ARG A 209 12.12 -11.61 16.45
N TRP A 210 11.79 -11.24 15.22
CA TRP A 210 12.44 -10.15 14.49
C TRP A 210 12.20 -8.80 15.15
N GLN A 211 10.97 -8.51 15.60
CA GLN A 211 10.67 -7.28 16.31
C GLN A 211 11.30 -7.26 17.70
N GLN A 212 11.33 -8.41 18.39
CA GLN A 212 12.02 -8.52 19.68
C GLN A 212 13.52 -8.22 19.53
N GLN A 213 14.17 -8.74 18.49
CA GLN A 213 15.58 -8.46 18.19
C GLN A 213 15.80 -6.98 17.81
N ARG A 214 14.91 -6.43 16.98
CA ARG A 214 15.01 -5.04 16.52
C ARG A 214 14.84 -4.02 17.65
N TYR A 215 13.91 -4.28 18.58
CA TYR A 215 13.57 -3.32 19.64
C TYR A 215 14.17 -3.67 21.00
N GLY A 216 14.66 -4.89 21.20
CA GLY A 216 15.17 -5.36 22.50
C GLY A 216 14.09 -5.39 23.58
N MET A 217 12.82 -5.55 23.21
CA MET A 217 11.65 -5.42 24.09
C MET A 217 10.86 -6.72 24.14
N ASN A 218 10.26 -7.02 25.30
CA ASN A 218 9.28 -8.09 25.40
C ASN A 218 7.96 -7.70 24.71
N ARG A 219 7.05 -8.66 24.49
CA ARG A 219 5.80 -8.43 23.76
C ARG A 219 4.91 -7.35 24.39
N VAL A 220 4.90 -7.23 25.72
CA VAL A 220 4.09 -6.22 26.44
C VAL A 220 4.67 -4.82 26.27
N GLU A 221 5.99 -4.68 26.42
CA GLU A 221 6.71 -3.44 26.19
C GLU A 221 6.59 -2.99 24.74
N LEU A 222 6.75 -3.91 23.79
CA LEU A 222 6.62 -3.64 22.37
C LEU A 222 5.20 -3.18 22.03
N TRP A 223 4.17 -3.86 22.54
CA TRP A 223 2.77 -3.43 22.35
C TRP A 223 2.56 -2.01 22.85
N ARG A 224 3.05 -1.68 24.06
CA ARG A 224 2.92 -0.34 24.64
C ARG A 224 3.65 0.70 23.79
N LYS A 225 4.87 0.40 23.35
CA LYS A 225 5.66 1.27 22.47
C LYS A 225 4.95 1.55 21.15
N LEU A 226 4.40 0.52 20.50
CA LEU A 226 3.70 0.69 19.23
C LEU A 226 2.40 1.47 19.42
N ALA A 227 1.60 1.14 20.45
CA ALA A 227 0.37 1.85 20.77
C ALA A 227 0.63 3.35 21.06
N SER A 228 1.66 3.66 21.86
CA SER A 228 2.10 5.04 22.08
C SER A 228 2.60 5.69 20.79
N GLY A 229 3.26 4.96 19.90
CA GLY A 229 3.74 5.50 18.62
C GLY A 229 2.60 5.95 17.69
N PHE A 230 1.53 5.16 17.58
CA PHE A 230 0.32 5.56 16.84
C PHE A 230 -0.40 6.73 17.47
N ASP A 231 -0.51 6.74 18.79
CA ASP A 231 -1.15 7.81 19.54
C ASP A 231 -0.37 9.15 19.40
N GLU A 232 0.96 9.07 19.43
CA GLU A 232 1.85 10.20 19.17
C GLU A 232 1.74 10.70 17.72
N TRP A 233 1.78 9.79 16.74
CA TRP A 233 1.56 10.12 15.33
C TRP A 233 0.20 10.78 15.13
N TYR A 234 -0.86 10.21 15.69
CA TYR A 234 -2.20 10.78 15.53
C TYR A 234 -2.30 12.18 16.14
N ARG A 235 -1.74 12.42 17.34
CA ARG A 235 -1.79 13.75 17.99
C ARG A 235 -0.95 14.82 17.29
N HIS A 236 0.21 14.46 16.76
CA HIS A 236 1.18 15.41 16.22
C HIS A 236 1.18 15.50 14.70
N ARG A 237 0.21 14.86 14.03
CA ARG A 237 0.09 14.94 12.57
C ARG A 237 -0.03 16.39 12.12
N PRO A 238 0.67 16.79 11.05
CA PRO A 238 0.64 18.18 10.64
C PRO A 238 -0.71 18.48 9.99
N GLN A 239 -0.97 19.77 9.72
CA GLN A 239 -2.29 20.23 9.27
C GLN A 239 -2.77 19.52 7.99
N GLU A 240 -1.84 19.16 7.11
CA GLU A 240 -2.10 18.46 5.85
C GLU A 240 -2.77 17.09 6.06
N PHE A 241 -2.60 16.48 7.23
CA PHE A 241 -3.17 15.17 7.60
C PHE A 241 -4.42 15.27 8.47
N HIS A 242 -4.94 16.48 8.68
CA HIS A 242 -6.22 16.66 9.37
C HIS A 242 -7.39 16.51 8.40
N PRO A 243 -8.52 15.92 8.84
CA PRO A 243 -9.71 15.87 8.02
C PRO A 243 -10.24 17.28 7.76
N VAL A 244 -10.74 17.51 6.55
CA VAL A 244 -11.47 18.72 6.16
C VAL A 244 -12.93 18.62 6.59
N ILE A 245 -13.48 17.40 6.57
CA ILE A 245 -14.83 17.08 7.03
C ILE A 245 -14.72 15.90 8.00
N GLU A 246 -15.30 16.04 9.18
CA GLU A 246 -15.41 14.98 10.18
C GLU A 246 -16.79 15.08 10.83
N LEU A 247 -17.74 14.27 10.37
CA LEU A 247 -19.11 14.22 10.86
C LEU A 247 -19.40 12.83 11.42
N TYR A 248 -20.13 12.80 12.53
CA TYR A 248 -20.54 11.57 13.19
C TYR A 248 -22.05 11.36 13.05
N PRO A 249 -22.50 10.09 13.04
CA PRO A 249 -23.92 9.75 13.15
C PRO A 249 -24.59 10.37 14.37
N THR A 250 -25.93 10.43 14.37
CA THR A 250 -26.71 11.13 15.41
C THR A 250 -26.56 10.52 16.81
N ASP A 251 -26.27 9.23 16.90
CA ASP A 251 -25.97 8.46 18.11
C ASP A 251 -24.49 8.57 18.54
N GLY A 252 -23.66 9.30 17.77
CA GLY A 252 -22.34 9.78 18.18
C GLY A 252 -21.16 8.97 17.63
N ARG A 253 -20.01 9.08 18.31
CA ARG A 253 -18.71 8.51 17.85
C ARG A 253 -18.62 6.99 17.91
N HIS A 254 -19.60 6.37 18.55
CA HIS A 254 -19.68 4.94 18.81
C HIS A 254 -21.01 4.38 18.28
N SER A 255 -21.54 4.97 17.20
CA SER A 255 -22.63 4.37 16.45
C SER A 255 -22.30 2.91 16.14
N GLU A 256 -23.28 2.02 16.22
CA GLU A 256 -23.08 0.58 15.99
C GLU A 256 -23.48 0.17 14.56
N ASP A 257 -24.17 1.03 13.83
CA ASP A 257 -24.75 0.73 12.51
C ASP A 257 -24.31 1.68 11.39
N GLU A 258 -23.75 2.85 11.71
CA GLU A 258 -23.30 3.85 10.74
C GLU A 258 -21.81 4.21 10.87
N PHE A 259 -21.17 4.50 9.74
CA PHE A 259 -19.79 4.98 9.70
C PHE A 259 -19.74 6.51 9.71
N PRO A 260 -18.72 7.12 10.34
CA PRO A 260 -18.51 8.57 10.25
C PRO A 260 -18.16 9.01 8.82
N THR A 261 -18.54 10.24 8.48
CA THR A 261 -18.09 10.90 7.25
C THR A 261 -16.77 11.59 7.52
N ILE A 262 -15.69 11.06 6.93
CA ILE A 262 -14.33 11.59 7.10
C ILE A 262 -13.73 11.85 5.73
N VAL A 263 -13.40 13.11 5.44
CA VAL A 263 -12.82 13.54 4.16
C VAL A 263 -11.53 14.29 4.41
N PHE A 264 -10.47 13.95 3.67
CA PHE A 264 -9.18 14.63 3.74
C PHE A 264 -8.93 15.49 2.50
N SER A 265 -7.98 16.41 2.61
CA SER A 265 -7.57 17.31 1.54
C SER A 265 -6.71 16.65 0.46
N SER A 266 -6.13 15.48 0.73
CA SER A 266 -5.19 14.80 -0.16
C SER A 266 -5.21 13.27 -0.05
N GLY A 267 -4.69 12.60 -1.08
CA GLY A 267 -4.47 11.15 -1.08
C GLY A 267 -3.49 10.70 0.01
N ALA A 268 -2.39 11.44 0.20
CA ALA A 268 -1.42 11.15 1.26
C ALA A 268 -2.05 11.18 2.67
N ALA A 269 -2.91 12.16 2.93
CA ALA A 269 -3.63 12.28 4.19
C ALA A 269 -4.63 11.14 4.40
N THR A 270 -5.42 10.83 3.37
CA THR A 270 -6.37 9.70 3.37
C THR A 270 -5.62 8.40 3.66
N PHE A 271 -4.55 8.16 2.90
CA PHE A 271 -3.73 6.97 2.97
C PHE A 271 -3.11 6.76 4.35
N ALA A 272 -2.40 7.76 4.89
CA ALA A 272 -1.68 7.60 6.13
C ALA A 272 -2.60 7.51 7.35
N ASN A 273 -3.71 8.26 7.37
CA ASN A 273 -4.70 8.16 8.45
C ASN A 273 -5.38 6.79 8.46
N GLN A 274 -5.78 6.26 7.30
CA GLN A 274 -6.37 4.93 7.23
C GLN A 274 -5.39 3.85 7.72
N LEU A 275 -4.10 3.93 7.34
CA LEU A 275 -3.08 3.01 7.85
C LEU A 275 -2.80 3.17 9.35
N CYS A 276 -2.80 4.40 9.87
CA CYS A 276 -2.67 4.65 11.31
C CYS A 276 -3.79 3.94 12.08
N HIS A 277 -5.04 4.11 11.65
CA HIS A 277 -6.20 3.47 12.28
C HIS A 277 -6.16 1.94 12.13
N THR A 278 -5.74 1.45 10.97
CA THR A 278 -5.58 0.01 10.70
C THR A 278 -4.52 -0.62 11.60
N GLY A 279 -3.37 0.02 11.75
CA GLY A 279 -2.30 -0.47 12.62
C GLY A 279 -2.72 -0.50 14.09
N MET A 280 -3.38 0.55 14.58
CA MET A 280 -3.95 0.53 15.94
C MET A 280 -5.03 -0.54 16.11
N LEU A 281 -5.90 -0.74 15.11
CA LEU A 281 -6.91 -1.81 15.11
C LEU A 281 -6.26 -3.18 15.34
N LEU A 282 -5.23 -3.51 14.56
CA LEU A 282 -4.50 -4.77 14.67
C LEU A 282 -3.82 -4.95 16.04
N LEU A 283 -3.29 -3.89 16.63
CA LEU A 283 -2.70 -3.92 17.97
C LEU A 283 -3.77 -4.16 19.05
N LEU A 284 -4.92 -3.51 18.96
CA LEU A 284 -6.01 -3.65 19.93
C LEU A 284 -6.60 -5.06 19.90
N GLN A 285 -6.78 -5.66 18.72
CA GLN A 285 -7.15 -7.06 18.57
C GLN A 285 -6.17 -8.01 19.26
N ASN A 286 -4.90 -7.63 19.32
CA ASN A 286 -3.81 -8.44 19.86
C ASN A 286 -3.26 -7.92 21.19
N LYS A 287 -4.09 -7.19 21.96
CA LYS A 287 -3.71 -6.64 23.26
C LYS A 287 -3.32 -7.75 24.24
N PRO A 288 -2.10 -7.71 24.83
CA PRO A 288 -1.71 -8.66 25.87
C PRO A 288 -2.63 -8.60 27.10
N ARG A 289 -3.07 -9.76 27.58
CA ARG A 289 -4.10 -9.92 28.65
C ARG A 289 -3.78 -9.17 29.95
N PHE A 290 -2.50 -9.02 30.29
CA PHE A 290 -2.07 -8.43 31.57
C PHE A 290 -1.90 -6.90 31.52
N ILE A 291 -2.25 -6.25 30.41
CA ILE A 291 -2.18 -4.79 30.29
C ILE A 291 -3.47 -4.16 30.80
N THR A 292 -3.41 -3.65 32.03
CA THR A 292 -4.34 -2.65 32.54
C THR A 292 -3.99 -1.28 31.97
N LEU A 293 -4.93 -0.66 31.27
CA LEU A 293 -4.76 0.70 30.75
C LEU A 293 -5.22 1.67 31.85
N PRO A 294 -4.34 2.54 32.38
CA PRO A 294 -4.71 3.48 33.43
C PRO A 294 -5.68 4.58 32.96
N TYR A 295 -5.90 4.70 31.65
CA TYR A 295 -6.87 5.62 31.03
C TYR A 295 -7.74 4.82 30.05
N SER A 296 -8.90 4.35 30.51
CA SER A 296 -9.84 3.54 29.72
C SER A 296 -10.78 4.36 28.82
N ASP A 297 -10.75 5.70 28.92
CA ASP A 297 -11.72 6.57 28.25
C ASP A 297 -11.22 7.22 26.95
N SER A 298 -10.01 6.88 26.48
CA SER A 298 -9.53 7.39 25.18
C SER A 298 -10.22 6.65 24.03
N SER A 299 -10.95 7.37 23.19
CA SER A 299 -11.55 6.80 21.97
C SER A 299 -10.53 6.13 21.05
N THR A 300 -9.26 6.57 21.08
CA THR A 300 -8.15 5.97 20.31
C THR A 300 -7.81 4.54 20.73
N MET A 301 -8.28 4.07 21.89
CA MET A 301 -8.08 2.71 22.39
C MET A 301 -9.33 1.82 22.20
N SER A 302 -10.35 2.31 21.49
CA SER A 302 -11.58 1.56 21.19
C SER A 302 -11.46 0.83 19.86
N LEU A 303 -11.70 -0.48 19.87
CA LEU A 303 -11.72 -1.33 18.68
C LEU A 303 -12.78 -0.88 17.68
N LEU A 304 -14.00 -0.63 18.18
CA LEU A 304 -15.12 -0.11 17.39
C LEU A 304 -14.75 1.22 16.72
N TRP A 305 -14.17 2.15 17.49
CA TRP A 305 -13.75 3.43 16.95
C TRP A 305 -12.73 3.27 15.82
N GLN A 306 -11.70 2.44 16.00
CA GLN A 306 -10.70 2.20 14.95
C GLN A 306 -11.33 1.57 13.69
N THR A 307 -12.19 0.56 13.84
CA THR A 307 -12.94 -0.04 12.73
C THR A 307 -13.77 1.00 11.97
N HIS A 308 -14.51 1.84 12.70
CA HIS A 308 -15.34 2.89 12.11
C HIS A 308 -14.52 3.94 11.38
N ARG A 309 -13.32 4.28 11.87
CA ARG A 309 -12.40 5.19 11.19
C ARG A 309 -11.89 4.58 9.89
N VAL A 310 -11.42 3.34 9.89
CA VAL A 310 -10.94 2.68 8.66
C VAL A 310 -12.05 2.61 7.61
N CYS A 311 -13.24 2.13 8.00
CA CYS A 311 -14.38 2.03 7.10
C CYS A 311 -14.90 3.41 6.65
N GLY A 312 -15.04 4.37 7.58
CA GLY A 312 -15.50 5.72 7.27
C GLY A 312 -14.59 6.46 6.30
N ILE A 313 -13.26 6.34 6.47
CA ILE A 313 -12.30 6.92 5.51
C ILE A 313 -12.46 6.27 4.14
N ALA A 314 -12.54 4.95 4.09
CA ALA A 314 -12.64 4.20 2.84
C ALA A 314 -13.96 4.46 2.08
N VAL A 315 -15.09 4.53 2.78
CA VAL A 315 -16.43 4.80 2.20
C VAL A 315 -16.50 6.17 1.56
N ASN A 316 -15.80 7.16 2.13
CA ASN A 316 -15.78 8.54 1.63
C ASN A 316 -14.62 8.79 0.64
N ASN A 317 -13.84 7.77 0.28
CA ASN A 317 -12.78 7.86 -0.70
C ASN A 317 -13.32 7.56 -2.12
N ASP A 318 -13.81 8.59 -2.79
CA ASP A 318 -14.43 8.50 -4.11
C ASP A 318 -13.47 8.68 -5.29
N ARG A 319 -12.20 8.94 -5.00
CA ARG A 319 -11.16 9.23 -5.98
C ARG A 319 -10.36 7.99 -6.36
N TRP A 320 -10.36 7.64 -7.64
CA TRP A 320 -9.64 6.47 -8.16
C TRP A 320 -8.13 6.53 -7.90
N ASP A 321 -7.55 7.73 -7.88
CA ASP A 321 -6.11 7.98 -7.68
C ASP A 321 -5.70 8.03 -6.21
N CYS A 322 -6.65 7.93 -5.29
CA CYS A 322 -6.42 7.90 -3.84
C CYS A 322 -6.58 6.48 -3.26
N TRP A 323 -6.48 5.45 -4.09
CA TRP A 323 -6.49 4.04 -3.67
C TRP A 323 -5.11 3.41 -3.79
N ASP A 324 -4.77 2.55 -2.83
CA ASP A 324 -3.58 1.70 -2.86
C ASP A 324 -3.99 0.27 -2.48
N PRO A 325 -3.33 -0.79 -3.01
CA PRO A 325 -3.59 -2.15 -2.56
C PRO A 325 -3.65 -2.33 -1.04
N VAL A 326 -2.81 -1.62 -0.28
CA VAL A 326 -2.82 -1.68 1.20
C VAL A 326 -4.07 -1.05 1.80
N LEU A 327 -4.64 -0.01 1.18
CA LEU A 327 -5.89 0.59 1.63
C LEU A 327 -7.06 -0.36 1.41
N VAL A 328 -7.10 -1.06 0.28
CA VAL A 328 -8.12 -2.10 0.03
C VAL A 328 -7.98 -3.24 1.04
N ALA A 329 -6.75 -3.72 1.26
CA ALA A 329 -6.47 -4.75 2.25
C ALA A 329 -6.87 -4.30 3.67
N SER A 330 -6.63 -3.04 4.02
CA SER A 330 -7.03 -2.50 5.33
C SER A 330 -8.54 -2.42 5.52
N LEU A 331 -9.30 -2.05 4.48
CA LEU A 331 -10.76 -2.07 4.51
C LEU A 331 -11.27 -3.49 4.72
N LEU A 332 -10.71 -4.47 4.00
CA LEU A 332 -11.06 -5.88 4.17
C LEU A 332 -10.75 -6.39 5.59
N ALA A 333 -9.61 -6.00 6.16
CA ALA A 333 -9.25 -6.36 7.54
C ALA A 333 -10.23 -5.75 8.57
N ALA A 334 -10.64 -4.49 8.39
CA ALA A 334 -11.64 -3.85 9.24
C ALA A 334 -13.05 -4.43 9.03
N ALA A 335 -13.40 -4.81 7.80
CA ALA A 335 -14.70 -5.38 7.47
C ALA A 335 -14.97 -6.69 8.23
N GLY A 336 -13.95 -7.53 8.41
CA GLY A 336 -14.05 -8.75 9.22
C GLY A 336 -14.42 -8.52 10.69
N MET A 337 -14.39 -7.26 11.16
CA MET A 337 -14.79 -6.88 12.52
C MET A 337 -16.22 -6.35 12.61
N THR A 338 -16.85 -6.05 11.48
CA THR A 338 -18.19 -5.46 11.45
C THR A 338 -19.26 -6.54 11.59
N THR A 339 -20.28 -6.27 12.39
CA THR A 339 -21.35 -7.22 12.71
C THR A 339 -22.72 -6.74 12.22
N HIS A 340 -22.89 -5.43 11.97
CA HIS A 340 -24.18 -4.87 11.63
C HIS A 340 -24.50 -4.96 10.12
N PRO A 341 -25.68 -5.46 9.70
CA PRO A 341 -26.02 -5.63 8.28
C PRO A 341 -25.97 -4.35 7.44
N SER A 342 -26.32 -3.20 8.03
CA SER A 342 -26.21 -1.89 7.34
C SER A 342 -24.76 -1.57 6.96
N GLN A 343 -23.82 -1.86 7.86
CA GLN A 343 -22.39 -1.67 7.65
C GLN A 343 -21.84 -2.60 6.57
N HIS A 344 -22.26 -3.88 6.61
CA HIS A 344 -21.90 -4.87 5.59
C HIS A 344 -22.27 -4.38 4.19
N ARG A 345 -23.51 -3.89 4.03
CA ARG A 345 -23.98 -3.36 2.74
C ARG A 345 -23.12 -2.19 2.26
N VAL A 346 -22.82 -1.23 3.14
CA VAL A 346 -22.00 -0.06 2.79
C VAL A 346 -20.57 -0.46 2.39
N ILE A 347 -19.96 -1.41 3.11
CA ILE A 347 -18.63 -1.93 2.79
C ILE A 347 -18.64 -2.64 1.44
N LEU A 348 -19.62 -3.50 1.16
CA LEU A 348 -19.71 -4.22 -0.11
C LEU A 348 -19.87 -3.26 -1.28
N CYS A 349 -20.76 -2.27 -1.17
CA CYS A 349 -20.90 -1.23 -2.19
C CYS A 349 -19.59 -0.46 -2.40
N THR A 350 -18.84 -0.20 -1.32
CA THR A 350 -17.53 0.47 -1.40
C THR A 350 -16.50 -0.39 -2.13
N LEU A 351 -16.38 -1.68 -1.80
CA LEU A 351 -15.46 -2.61 -2.47
C LEU A 351 -15.80 -2.78 -3.96
N GLU A 352 -17.09 -2.91 -4.30
CA GLU A 352 -17.56 -2.95 -5.69
C GLU A 352 -17.23 -1.65 -6.43
N ARG A 353 -17.39 -0.50 -5.78
CA ARG A 353 -16.99 0.81 -6.35
C ARG A 353 -15.47 0.90 -6.56
N VAL A 354 -14.65 0.40 -5.65
CA VAL A 354 -13.19 0.32 -5.83
C VAL A 354 -12.85 -0.44 -7.10
N GLN A 355 -13.47 -1.61 -7.34
CA GLN A 355 -13.26 -2.36 -8.58
C GLN A 355 -13.61 -1.55 -9.83
N GLN A 356 -14.69 -0.78 -9.79
CA GLN A 356 -15.09 0.07 -10.93
C GLN A 356 -14.09 1.22 -11.16
N LEU A 357 -13.60 1.84 -10.10
CA LEU A 357 -12.66 2.97 -10.16
C LEU A 357 -11.26 2.54 -10.60
N THR A 358 -10.72 1.46 -10.02
CA THR A 358 -9.32 1.04 -10.20
C THR A 358 -9.13 -0.09 -11.21
N ARG A 359 -10.20 -0.83 -11.51
CA ARG A 359 -10.19 -2.10 -12.28
C ARG A 359 -9.45 -3.25 -11.60
N TRP A 360 -9.07 -3.11 -10.32
CA TRP A 360 -8.44 -4.20 -9.59
C TRP A 360 -9.45 -5.30 -9.30
N ASN A 361 -9.11 -6.53 -9.66
CA ASN A 361 -9.93 -7.68 -9.29
C ASN A 361 -9.74 -8.03 -7.82
N ILE A 362 -10.79 -7.87 -7.01
CA ILE A 362 -10.84 -8.30 -5.59
C ILE A 362 -12.04 -9.22 -5.30
N SER A 363 -12.60 -9.82 -6.35
CA SER A 363 -13.87 -10.56 -6.28
C SER A 363 -13.79 -11.75 -5.32
N ARG A 364 -12.62 -12.39 -5.19
CA ARG A 364 -12.42 -13.50 -4.26
C ARG A 364 -12.57 -13.05 -2.80
N GLN A 365 -12.02 -11.90 -2.45
CA GLN A 365 -12.10 -11.34 -1.10
C GLN A 365 -13.53 -10.90 -0.78
N ILE A 366 -14.22 -10.25 -1.72
CA ILE A 366 -15.64 -9.88 -1.57
C ILE A 366 -16.50 -11.12 -1.31
N ASN A 367 -16.29 -12.20 -2.07
CA ASN A 367 -17.04 -13.43 -1.90
C ASN A 367 -16.76 -14.13 -0.56
N SER A 368 -15.50 -14.16 -0.12
CA SER A 368 -15.13 -14.69 1.22
C SER A 368 -15.85 -13.91 2.32
N LEU A 369 -15.82 -12.58 2.25
CA LEU A 369 -16.45 -11.70 3.23
C LEU A 369 -17.97 -11.91 3.29
N LYS A 370 -18.63 -12.05 2.13
CA LYS A 370 -20.06 -12.38 2.05
C LYS A 370 -20.37 -13.73 2.73
N GLN A 371 -19.54 -14.75 2.51
CA GLN A 371 -19.70 -16.07 3.14
C GLN A 371 -19.50 -16.01 4.65
N GLU A 372 -18.46 -15.32 5.11
CA GLU A 372 -18.16 -15.14 6.54
C GLU A 372 -19.32 -14.47 7.29
N TRP A 373 -19.91 -13.41 6.74
CA TRP A 373 -21.05 -12.75 7.36
C TRP A 373 -22.35 -13.55 7.30
N GLN A 374 -22.59 -14.31 6.23
CA GLN A 374 -23.72 -15.25 6.17
C GLN A 374 -23.59 -16.31 7.27
N HIS A 375 -22.42 -16.91 7.40
CA HIS A 375 -22.15 -17.87 8.47
C HIS A 375 -22.28 -17.24 9.86
N ALA A 376 -21.94 -15.97 10.06
CA ALA A 376 -22.12 -15.34 11.36
C ALA A 376 -23.59 -15.02 11.71
N ALA A 377 -24.45 -14.83 10.70
CA ALA A 377 -25.87 -14.51 10.89
C ALA A 377 -26.76 -15.76 11.10
N ASP A 378 -26.28 -16.94 10.67
CA ASP A 378 -27.00 -18.22 10.79
C ASP A 378 -26.79 -18.91 12.17
N TRP A 379 -25.98 -18.32 13.07
CA TRP A 379 -25.74 -18.77 14.45
C TRP A 379 -26.44 -17.85 15.45
#